data_AF-A0A1X7ISU8-F1
#
_entry.id   AF-A0A1X7ISU8-F1
#
_cell.length_a   1.000
_cell.length_b   1.000
_cell.length_c   1.000
_cell.angle_alpha   90.00
_cell.angle_beta   90.00
_cell.angle_gamma   90.00
#
_symmetry.space_group_name_H-M   'P 1'
#
loop_
_entity.id
_entity.type
_entity.pdbx_description
1 polymer ?
#
loop_
_entity_poly.entity_id
_entity_poly.type
_entity_poly.pdbx_seq_one_letter_code
_entity_poly.pdbx_strand_id
1 'polypeptide(L)'
;MTEQDPVQAAFEAMQKAAKQRGSTPLPPRKPQKKTTPPRIGRPTGKDGRRRRRPLDVDTFGALLGTEISRRGWEKDIAGGWVFGNWDELVGPKIAQHTTVEMVKDRKLFITCDSTAWATNLRMMQRQILQVIAEKVGPNIITELKIFGPKAPSWRKGPLHVKGRGPRDTYG
;
A
#
# COMPACT_ATOMS: atom_id res chain seq x y z
N MET A 1 5.87 107.44 -3.87
CA MET A 1 5.24 106.11 -3.76
C MET A 1 6.06 105.16 -4.61
N THR A 2 6.95 104.39 -3.98
CA THR A 2 7.87 103.47 -4.66
C THR A 2 7.15 102.19 -5.01
N GLU A 3 6.88 101.97 -6.30
CA GLU A 3 6.33 100.72 -6.83
C GLU A 3 7.32 99.59 -6.56
N GLN A 4 6.92 98.64 -5.71
CA GLN A 4 7.65 97.39 -5.55
C GLN A 4 7.33 96.50 -6.74
N ASP A 5 8.35 96.14 -7.50
CA ASP A 5 8.24 95.32 -8.71
C ASP A 5 7.62 93.94 -8.36
N PRO A 6 6.41 93.63 -8.86
CA PRO A 6 5.67 92.42 -8.48
C PRO A 6 6.41 91.14 -8.89
N VAL A 7 7.31 91.21 -9.86
CA VAL A 7 8.11 90.07 -10.34
C VAL A 7 9.15 89.67 -9.30
N GLN A 8 9.78 90.63 -8.63
CA GLN A 8 10.76 90.36 -7.58
C GLN A 8 10.10 89.77 -6.33
N ALA A 9 8.94 90.27 -5.94
CA ALA A 9 8.17 89.71 -4.82
C ALA A 9 7.74 88.24 -5.09
N ALA A 10 7.33 87.94 -6.32
CA ALA A 10 6.97 86.58 -6.72
C ALA A 10 8.17 85.62 -6.69
N PHE A 11 9.34 86.09 -7.13
CA PHE A 11 10.55 85.27 -7.16
C PHE A 11 11.09 84.98 -5.75
N GLU A 12 11.05 85.97 -4.85
CA GLU A 12 11.42 85.77 -3.45
C GLU A 12 10.45 84.83 -2.72
N ALA A 13 9.14 84.92 -2.99
CA ALA A 13 8.16 84.00 -2.46
C ALA A 13 8.41 82.56 -2.93
N MET A 14 8.76 82.37 -4.20
CA MET A 14 9.10 81.07 -4.77
C MET A 14 10.39 80.50 -4.14
N GLN A 15 11.43 81.32 -3.95
CA GLN A 15 12.66 80.88 -3.29
C GLN A 15 12.45 80.53 -1.81
N LYS A 16 11.64 81.31 -1.07
CA LYS A 16 11.28 80.98 0.32
C LYS A 16 10.51 79.66 0.42
N ALA A 17 9.57 79.41 -0.48
CA ALA A 17 8.81 78.16 -0.51
C ALA A 17 9.70 76.94 -0.82
N ALA A 18 10.68 77.08 -1.72
CA ALA A 18 11.64 76.02 -2.01
C ALA A 18 12.59 75.73 -0.83
N LYS A 19 13.02 76.76 -0.11
CA LYS A 19 13.92 76.61 1.05
C LYS A 19 13.22 75.98 2.27
N GLN A 20 11.92 76.23 2.45
CA GLN A 20 11.11 75.58 3.49
C GLN A 20 10.78 74.13 3.15
N ARG A 21 10.64 73.80 1.86
CA ARG A 21 10.46 72.43 1.38
C ARG A 21 11.83 71.79 1.15
N GLY A 22 12.58 71.55 2.24
CA GLY A 22 13.87 70.86 2.19
C GLY A 22 13.83 69.67 1.23
N SER A 23 14.54 69.78 0.11
CA SER A 23 14.47 68.82 -0.98
C SER A 23 15.35 67.62 -0.65
N THR A 24 14.81 66.59 -0.02
CA THR A 24 15.42 65.26 -0.11
C THR A 24 15.02 64.68 -1.47
N PRO A 25 15.97 64.28 -2.35
CA PRO A 25 15.61 63.66 -3.62
C PRO A 25 14.93 62.33 -3.32
N LEU A 26 13.66 62.19 -3.71
CA LEU A 26 13.00 60.88 -3.68
C LEU A 26 13.74 59.96 -4.67
N PRO A 27 14.11 58.74 -4.26
CA PRO A 27 14.76 57.80 -5.15
C PRO A 27 13.86 57.48 -6.36
N PRO A 28 14.43 57.21 -7.54
CA PRO A 28 13.64 56.91 -8.73
C PRO A 28 12.75 55.69 -8.46
N ARG A 29 11.43 55.88 -8.61
CA ARG A 29 10.44 54.82 -8.42
C ARG A 29 10.65 53.76 -9.50
N LYS A 30 11.20 52.61 -9.12
CA LYS A 30 11.41 51.47 -10.04
C LYS A 30 10.07 51.05 -10.66
N PRO A 31 10.01 50.81 -11.98
CA PRO A 31 8.77 50.37 -12.62
C PRO A 31 8.36 49.00 -12.06
N GLN A 32 7.20 48.93 -11.41
CA GLN A 32 6.61 47.67 -11.00
C GLN A 32 6.18 46.91 -12.26
N LYS A 33 6.94 45.87 -12.63
CA LYS A 33 6.52 44.90 -13.65
C LYS A 33 5.23 44.25 -13.16
N LYS A 34 4.11 44.53 -13.84
CA LYS A 34 2.86 43.78 -13.67
C LYS A 34 3.13 42.34 -14.10
N THR A 35 3.37 41.45 -13.13
CA THR A 35 3.49 40.01 -13.34
C THR A 35 2.09 39.43 -13.53
N THR A 36 1.51 39.61 -14.71
CA THR A 36 0.36 38.79 -15.09
C THR A 36 0.90 37.38 -15.34
N PRO A 37 0.46 36.34 -14.59
CA PRO A 37 0.91 34.99 -14.84
C PRO A 37 0.55 34.62 -16.29
N PRO A 38 1.45 33.93 -17.02
CA PRO A 38 1.15 33.51 -18.37
C PRO A 38 -0.11 32.63 -18.33
N ARG A 39 -1.08 32.94 -19.19
CA ARG A 39 -2.25 32.08 -19.39
C ARG A 39 -1.74 30.77 -20.02
N ILE A 40 -1.45 29.78 -19.19
CA ILE A 40 -1.13 28.42 -19.64
C ILE A 40 -2.32 27.94 -20.46
N GLY A 41 -2.10 27.76 -21.76
CA GLY A 41 -3.12 27.24 -22.67
C GLY A 41 -3.59 25.86 -22.20
N ARG A 42 -4.87 25.55 -22.45
CA ARG A 42 -5.42 24.23 -22.09
C ARG A 42 -4.68 23.16 -22.91
N PRO A 43 -4.27 22.02 -22.32
CA PRO A 43 -3.52 21.00 -23.04
C PRO A 43 -4.33 20.44 -24.20
N THR A 44 -3.74 20.53 -25.38
CA THR A 44 -4.32 20.16 -26.67
C THR A 44 -3.64 18.89 -27.19
N GLY A 45 -4.30 18.12 -28.06
CA GLY A 45 -3.66 17.00 -28.77
C GLY A 45 -2.65 17.48 -29.81
N LYS A 46 -1.86 16.56 -30.40
CA LYS A 46 -0.95 16.89 -31.52
C LYS A 46 -1.67 17.56 -32.69
N ASP A 47 -2.96 17.28 -32.86
CA ASP A 47 -3.81 17.80 -33.95
C ASP A 47 -4.51 19.13 -33.61
N GLY A 48 -4.16 19.82 -32.52
CA GLY A 48 -4.81 21.10 -32.17
C GLY A 48 -6.23 20.97 -31.61
N ARG A 49 -6.77 19.75 -31.49
CA ARG A 49 -8.10 19.48 -30.89
C ARG A 49 -8.05 19.32 -29.37
N ARG A 50 -9.13 19.71 -28.70
CA ARG A 50 -9.32 19.49 -27.25
C ARG A 50 -9.12 18.00 -26.94
N ARG A 51 -8.23 17.70 -25.98
CA ARG A 51 -8.04 16.31 -25.52
C ARG A 51 -9.38 15.77 -25.03
N ARG A 52 -9.78 14.60 -25.53
CA ARG A 52 -10.92 13.87 -24.97
C ARG A 52 -10.57 13.53 -23.53
N ARG A 53 -11.52 13.74 -22.61
CA ARG A 53 -11.36 13.29 -21.22
C ARG A 53 -11.21 11.77 -21.28
N PRO A 54 -10.15 11.18 -20.70
CA PRO A 54 -10.09 9.72 -20.54
C PRO A 54 -11.36 9.28 -19.81
N LEU A 55 -11.97 8.20 -20.30
CA LEU A 55 -13.02 7.55 -19.54
C LEU A 55 -12.30 6.83 -18.38
N ASP A 56 -12.36 7.42 -17.20
CA ASP A 56 -11.77 6.85 -15.99
C ASP A 56 -12.76 5.79 -15.49
N VAL A 57 -12.73 4.62 -16.12
CA VAL A 57 -13.47 3.44 -15.68
C VAL A 57 -12.50 2.57 -14.91
N ASP A 58 -12.89 2.21 -13.69
CA ASP A 58 -12.15 1.22 -12.93
C ASP A 58 -12.08 -0.08 -13.73
N THR A 59 -10.90 -0.70 -13.72
CA THR A 59 -10.74 -2.01 -14.33
C THR A 59 -11.69 -3.01 -13.65
N PHE A 60 -12.16 -4.00 -14.42
CA PHE A 60 -13.01 -5.05 -13.87
C PHE A 60 -12.38 -5.71 -12.63
N GLY A 61 -11.06 -5.90 -12.62
CA GLY A 61 -10.32 -6.40 -11.46
C GLY A 61 -10.37 -5.47 -10.24
N ALA A 62 -10.31 -4.15 -10.42
CA ALA A 62 -10.43 -3.18 -9.33
C ALA A 62 -11.83 -3.17 -8.71
N LEU A 63 -12.87 -3.25 -9.56
CA LEU A 63 -14.27 -3.35 -9.10
C LEU A 63 -14.53 -4.69 -8.39
N LEU A 64 -14.05 -5.78 -8.97
CA LEU A 64 -14.20 -7.12 -8.40
C LEU A 64 -13.44 -7.23 -7.06
N GLY A 65 -12.22 -6.71 -6.99
CA GLY A 65 -11.45 -6.64 -5.74
C GLY A 65 -12.18 -5.84 -4.66
N THR A 66 -12.73 -4.68 -5.02
CA THR A 66 -13.53 -3.86 -4.09
C THR A 66 -14.75 -4.61 -3.55
N GLU A 67 -15.45 -5.34 -4.42
CA GLU A 67 -16.65 -6.10 -4.03
C GLU A 67 -16.31 -7.36 -3.20
N ILE A 68 -15.20 -8.04 -3.52
CA ILE A 68 -14.67 -9.17 -2.74
C ILE A 68 -14.30 -8.71 -1.33
N SER A 69 -13.56 -7.61 -1.21
CA SER A 69 -13.20 -7.01 0.08
C SER A 69 -14.44 -6.58 0.87
N ARG A 70 -15.41 -5.96 0.19
CA ARG A 70 -16.66 -5.48 0.82
C ARG A 70 -17.50 -6.62 1.40
N ARG A 71 -17.48 -7.80 0.78
CA ARG A 71 -18.24 -8.99 1.21
C ARG A 71 -17.45 -9.92 2.13
N GLY A 72 -16.16 -9.66 2.36
CA GLY A 72 -15.29 -10.50 3.19
C GLY A 72 -14.96 -11.86 2.58
N TRP A 73 -15.17 -12.03 1.27
CA TRP A 73 -14.90 -13.27 0.53
C TRP A 73 -13.42 -13.54 0.30
N GLU A 74 -12.56 -12.60 0.70
CA GLU A 74 -11.10 -12.74 0.66
C GLU A 74 -10.63 -14.04 1.29
N LYS A 75 -11.26 -14.47 2.40
CA LYS A 75 -10.87 -15.69 3.12
C LYS A 75 -11.21 -16.97 2.35
N ASP A 76 -12.40 -17.04 1.77
CA ASP A 76 -12.87 -18.23 1.06
C ASP A 76 -12.15 -18.38 -0.28
N ILE A 77 -11.92 -17.27 -0.98
CA ILE A 77 -11.14 -17.23 -2.22
C ILE A 77 -9.67 -17.57 -1.95
N ALA A 78 -9.09 -17.00 -0.89
CA ALA A 78 -7.74 -17.33 -0.46
C ALA A 78 -7.57 -18.81 -0.14
N GLY A 79 -8.53 -19.39 0.59
CA GLY A 79 -8.57 -20.82 0.85
C GLY A 79 -8.53 -21.58 -0.47
N GLY A 80 -9.49 -21.33 -1.36
CA GLY A 80 -9.59 -21.98 -2.66
C GLY A 80 -8.33 -21.88 -3.51
N TRP A 81 -7.68 -20.71 -3.54
CA TRP A 81 -6.41 -20.52 -4.24
C TRP A 81 -5.29 -21.38 -3.65
N VAL A 82 -5.16 -21.44 -2.32
CA VAL A 82 -4.14 -22.28 -1.68
C VAL A 82 -4.40 -23.76 -1.92
N PHE A 83 -5.66 -24.22 -1.88
CA PHE A 83 -6.00 -25.60 -2.24
C PHE A 83 -5.58 -25.93 -3.68
N GLY A 84 -5.85 -25.03 -4.63
CA GLY A 84 -5.52 -25.24 -6.04
C GLY A 84 -4.02 -25.18 -6.37
N ASN A 85 -3.24 -24.40 -5.61
CA ASN A 85 -1.83 -24.13 -5.89
C ASN A 85 -0.89 -24.74 -4.83
N TRP A 86 -1.39 -25.65 -3.99
CA TRP A 86 -0.58 -26.25 -2.92
C TRP A 86 0.68 -26.92 -3.47
N ASP A 87 0.57 -27.64 -4.58
CA ASP A 87 1.70 -28.32 -5.22
C ASP A 87 2.78 -27.34 -5.70
N GLU A 88 2.38 -26.21 -6.30
CA GLU A 88 3.32 -25.16 -6.71
C GLU A 88 3.98 -24.48 -5.50
N LEU A 89 3.25 -24.30 -4.39
CA LEU A 89 3.73 -23.63 -3.19
C LEU A 89 4.80 -24.43 -2.43
N VAL A 90 4.59 -25.73 -2.22
CA VAL A 90 5.50 -26.58 -1.44
C VAL A 90 6.37 -27.52 -2.29
N GLY A 91 6.00 -27.72 -3.54
CA GLY A 91 6.64 -28.63 -4.47
C GLY A 91 6.08 -30.06 -4.42
N PRO A 92 6.32 -30.86 -5.49
CA PRO A 92 5.68 -32.14 -5.72
C PRO A 92 5.95 -33.19 -4.66
N LYS A 93 7.17 -33.21 -4.11
CA LYS A 93 7.52 -34.19 -3.06
C LYS A 93 6.77 -33.94 -1.76
N ILE A 94 6.58 -32.67 -1.37
CA ILE A 94 5.89 -32.34 -0.12
C ILE A 94 4.37 -32.46 -0.33
N ALA A 95 3.86 -32.03 -1.48
CA ALA A 95 2.45 -32.12 -1.81
C ALA A 95 1.92 -33.56 -1.86
N GLN A 96 2.75 -34.54 -2.27
CA GLN A 96 2.37 -35.96 -2.27
C GLN A 96 2.11 -36.52 -0.86
N HIS A 97 2.80 -35.99 0.14
CA HIS A 97 2.77 -36.49 1.51
C HIS A 97 1.93 -35.61 2.46
N THR A 98 1.33 -34.54 1.93
CA THR A 98 0.59 -33.55 2.71
C THR A 98 -0.72 -33.17 2.06
N THR A 99 -1.76 -33.02 2.88
CA THR A 99 -3.09 -32.66 2.41
C THR A 99 -3.60 -31.50 3.24
N VAL A 100 -4.03 -30.43 2.56
CA VAL A 100 -4.73 -29.32 3.21
C VAL A 100 -6.15 -29.78 3.47
N GLU A 101 -6.59 -29.74 4.73
CA GLU A 101 -7.95 -30.14 5.10
C GLU A 101 -8.91 -28.97 5.06
N MET A 102 -8.51 -27.85 5.68
CA MET A 102 -9.38 -26.69 5.82
C MET A 102 -8.59 -25.42 6.13
N VAL A 103 -9.23 -24.27 5.89
CA VAL A 103 -8.77 -22.97 6.34
C VAL A 103 -9.79 -22.40 7.31
N LYS A 104 -9.35 -22.04 8.52
CA LYS A 104 -10.22 -21.47 9.55
C LYS A 104 -9.46 -20.46 10.40
N ASP A 105 -10.09 -19.33 10.71
CA ASP A 105 -9.51 -18.28 11.57
C ASP A 105 -8.11 -17.82 11.15
N ARG A 106 -7.89 -17.69 9.82
CA ARG A 106 -6.58 -17.39 9.20
C ARG A 106 -5.51 -18.47 9.44
N LYS A 107 -5.92 -19.67 9.83
CA LYS A 107 -5.03 -20.82 10.02
C LYS A 107 -5.31 -21.87 8.97
N LEU A 108 -4.24 -22.39 8.40
CA LEU A 108 -4.31 -23.45 7.40
C LEU A 108 -4.01 -24.80 8.08
N PHE A 109 -4.96 -25.72 8.01
CA PHE A 109 -4.89 -27.03 8.65
C PHE A 109 -4.39 -28.06 7.63
N ILE A 110 -3.27 -28.71 7.94
CA ILE A 110 -2.60 -29.67 7.07
C ILE A 110 -2.42 -30.97 7.81
N THR A 111 -2.76 -32.08 7.16
CA THR A 111 -2.44 -33.43 7.64
C THR A 111 -1.30 -34.00 6.81
N CYS A 112 -0.33 -34.60 7.50
CA CYS A 112 0.80 -35.29 6.93
C CYS A 112 0.67 -36.80 7.15
N ASP A 113 1.18 -37.58 6.21
CA ASP A 113 1.19 -39.05 6.29
C ASP A 113 2.31 -39.60 7.20
N SER A 114 3.43 -38.88 7.32
CA SER A 114 4.57 -39.24 8.16
C SER A 114 4.98 -38.10 9.10
N THR A 115 5.54 -38.51 10.25
CA THR A 115 6.07 -37.61 11.29
C THR A 115 7.31 -36.85 10.79
N ALA A 116 8.12 -37.47 9.94
CA ALA A 116 9.29 -36.85 9.32
C ALA A 116 8.87 -35.71 8.37
N TRP A 117 7.87 -35.96 7.51
CA TRP A 117 7.33 -34.94 6.61
C TRP A 117 6.67 -33.78 7.36
N ALA A 118 5.91 -34.07 8.42
CA ALA A 118 5.34 -33.03 9.28
C ALA A 118 6.43 -32.14 9.90
N THR A 119 7.56 -32.72 10.28
CA THR A 119 8.70 -31.96 10.83
C THR A 119 9.35 -31.10 9.76
N ASN A 120 9.56 -31.65 8.56
CA ASN A 120 10.09 -30.88 7.43
C ASN A 120 9.21 -29.66 7.11
N LEU A 121 7.89 -29.85 7.06
CA LEU A 121 6.95 -28.77 6.78
C LEU A 121 6.94 -27.70 7.89
N ARG A 122 7.10 -28.10 9.16
CA ARG A 122 7.26 -27.16 10.28
C ARG A 122 8.51 -26.30 10.14
N MET A 123 9.63 -26.85 9.67
CA MET A 123 10.85 -26.08 9.43
C MET A 123 10.65 -25.05 8.31
N MET A 124 9.90 -25.41 7.26
CA MET A 124 9.60 -24.55 6.11
C MET A 124 8.42 -23.60 6.33
N GLN A 125 7.74 -23.67 7.48
CA GLN A 125 6.50 -22.95 7.75
C GLN A 125 6.58 -21.44 7.46
N ARG A 126 7.68 -20.79 7.86
CA ARG A 126 7.85 -19.34 7.67
C ARG A 126 7.93 -18.97 6.20
N GLN A 127 8.67 -19.74 5.41
CA GLN A 127 8.81 -19.53 3.98
C GLN A 127 7.48 -19.74 3.27
N ILE A 128 6.73 -20.79 3.63
CA ILE A 128 5.41 -21.06 3.05
C ILE A 128 4.44 -19.89 3.33
N LEU A 129 4.42 -19.37 4.57
CA LEU A 129 3.61 -18.20 4.92
C LEU A 129 3.98 -16.95 4.12
N GLN A 130 5.28 -16.73 3.86
CA GLN A 130 5.74 -15.60 3.06
C GLN A 130 5.23 -15.68 1.63
N VAL A 131 5.40 -16.83 0.96
CA VAL A 131 4.95 -17.02 -0.43
C VAL A 131 3.42 -16.88 -0.52
N ILE A 132 2.68 -17.42 0.44
CA ILE A 132 1.22 -17.25 0.50
C ILE A 132 0.85 -15.77 0.66
N ALA A 133 1.52 -15.04 1.55
CA ALA A 133 1.26 -13.62 1.78
C ALA A 133 1.55 -12.77 0.53
N GLU A 134 2.58 -13.11 -0.24
CA GLU A 134 2.92 -12.43 -1.50
C GLU A 134 1.86 -12.64 -2.59
N LYS A 135 1.25 -13.83 -2.67
CA LYS A 135 0.32 -14.17 -3.75
C LYS A 135 -1.12 -13.83 -3.44
N VAL A 136 -1.55 -14.06 -2.19
CA VAL A 136 -2.95 -13.94 -1.76
C VAL A 136 -3.19 -12.60 -1.08
N GLY A 137 -2.17 -12.06 -0.41
CA GLY A 137 -2.22 -10.82 0.33
C GLY A 137 -1.85 -10.98 1.81
N PRO A 138 -1.38 -9.91 2.45
CA PRO A 138 -0.97 -9.95 3.85
C PRO A 138 -2.17 -10.20 4.78
N ASN A 139 -1.94 -10.90 5.89
CA ASN A 139 -2.90 -11.14 6.98
C ASN A 139 -4.12 -12.04 6.64
N ILE A 140 -4.14 -12.72 5.49
CA ILE A 140 -5.22 -13.66 5.18
C ILE A 140 -4.96 -15.04 5.79
N ILE A 141 -3.73 -15.53 5.69
CA ILE A 141 -3.26 -16.73 6.38
C ILE A 141 -2.06 -16.33 7.24
N THR A 142 -2.18 -16.56 8.55
CA THR A 142 -1.20 -16.12 9.55
C THR A 142 -0.51 -17.28 10.24
N GLU A 143 -1.11 -18.47 10.22
CA GLU A 143 -0.58 -19.63 10.95
C GLU A 143 -0.82 -20.94 10.16
N LEU A 144 0.13 -21.88 10.25
CA LEU A 144 -0.08 -23.26 9.79
C LEU A 144 -0.26 -24.16 11.01
N LYS A 145 -1.28 -25.03 10.96
CA LYS A 145 -1.52 -26.11 11.89
C LYS A 145 -1.23 -27.44 11.20
N ILE A 146 -0.12 -28.05 11.59
CA ILE A 146 0.42 -29.24 10.93
C ILE A 146 0.21 -30.44 11.85
N PHE A 147 -0.65 -31.35 11.42
CA PHE A 147 -0.95 -32.61 12.08
C PHE A 147 -0.12 -33.72 11.46
N GLY A 148 0.57 -34.50 12.30
CA GLY A 148 1.20 -35.73 11.86
C GLY A 148 0.17 -36.87 11.75
N PRO A 149 0.61 -38.06 11.32
CA PRO A 149 -0.24 -39.24 11.33
C PRO A 149 -0.78 -39.51 12.74
N LYS A 150 -2.02 -40.00 12.83
CA LYS A 150 -2.59 -40.41 14.12
C LYS A 150 -1.70 -41.48 14.75
N ALA A 151 -1.15 -41.18 15.93
CA ALA A 151 -0.33 -42.13 16.65
C ALA A 151 -1.15 -43.40 16.95
N PRO A 152 -0.61 -44.60 16.65
CA PRO A 152 -1.31 -45.84 16.98
C PRO A 152 -1.51 -45.94 18.49
N SER A 153 -2.71 -46.36 18.90
CA SER A 153 -3.00 -46.65 20.30
C SER A 153 -2.87 -48.15 20.55
N TRP A 154 -1.89 -48.56 21.34
CA TRP A 154 -1.75 -49.95 21.79
C TRP A 154 -2.66 -50.33 22.96
N ARG A 155 -3.49 -49.39 23.41
CA ARG A 155 -4.52 -49.64 24.41
C ARG A 155 -5.66 -50.44 23.77
N LYS A 156 -5.83 -51.68 24.21
CA LYS A 156 -6.93 -52.56 23.78
C LYS A 156 -7.69 -53.05 25.01
N GLY A 157 -9.00 -52.80 25.04
CA GLY A 157 -9.92 -53.32 26.06
C GLY A 157 -9.78 -52.70 27.46
N PRO A 158 -10.70 -53.05 28.38
CA PRO A 158 -10.74 -52.49 29.74
C PRO A 158 -9.63 -53.03 30.67
N LEU A 159 -9.04 -54.20 30.38
CA LEU A 159 -7.99 -54.84 31.19
C LEU A 159 -6.58 -54.58 30.67
N HIS A 160 -6.26 -53.33 30.34
CA HIS A 160 -4.96 -52.96 29.78
C HIS A 160 -3.88 -52.72 30.86
N VAL A 161 -2.78 -53.47 30.79
CA VAL A 161 -1.58 -53.26 31.63
C VAL A 161 -0.64 -52.25 30.98
N LYS A 162 -0.11 -51.30 31.75
CA LYS A 162 0.84 -50.28 31.26
C LYS A 162 2.18 -50.93 30.88
N GLY A 163 2.37 -51.23 29.59
CA GLY A 163 3.65 -51.70 29.03
C GLY A 163 4.69 -50.60 28.87
N ARG A 164 5.85 -50.93 28.26
CA ARG A 164 7.03 -50.04 28.09
C ARG A 164 6.83 -48.82 27.16
N GLY A 165 5.61 -48.57 26.69
CA GLY A 165 5.28 -47.48 25.77
C GLY A 165 5.71 -47.75 24.32
N PRO A 166 5.39 -46.82 23.40
CA PRO A 166 5.82 -46.89 22.00
C PRO A 166 7.35 -46.86 21.92
N ARG A 167 7.95 -47.78 21.17
CA ARG A 167 9.37 -47.73 20.78
C ARG A 167 9.46 -47.00 19.44
N ASP A 168 10.59 -46.34 19.18
CA ASP A 168 10.87 -45.31 18.15
C ASP A 168 10.62 -45.72 16.66
N THR A 169 9.50 -46.35 16.34
CA THR A 169 9.26 -47.05 15.08
C THR A 169 8.22 -46.34 14.19
N TYR A 170 8.08 -45.03 14.32
CA TYR A 170 7.17 -44.26 13.45
C TYR A 170 7.90 -43.04 12.91
N GLY A 171 8.81 -43.32 11.97
CA GLY A 171 9.27 -42.37 10.95
C GLY A 171 8.29 -42.31 9.80
#